data_AF-A0A1H0ECB7-F1
#
_entry.id   AF-A0A1H0ECB7-F1
#
_cell.length_a   1.000
_cell.length_b   1.000
_cell.length_c   1.000
_cell.angle_alpha   90.00
_cell.angle_beta   90.00
_cell.angle_gamma   90.00
#
_symmetry.space_group_name_H-M   'P 1'
#
loop_
_entity.id
_entity.type
_entity.pdbx_description
1 polymer ?
#
loop_
_entity_poly.entity_id
_entity_poly.type
_entity_poly.pdbx_seq_one_letter_code
_entity_poly.pdbx_strand_id
1 'polypeptide(L)'
;MKKFWKSILLLVVIVGGIGTYYVQSAIATNSLPDVTIETVEGDESLIEPLVFEGLVSHDENEEQFLLSQGETLYNGDLSFVERFEGVHNMTLNRLRQGYRDFMRGVDYLYRNVYEDNQRLILVNVNESYSAYGVEDIELEVNMLNKGTEKSETYTMEIDSEQRINFYNIADVQYSDGKVIVLTDLSERYQDGSKPGITELIFDIQSGELVSQETIISFDQLEQDNIDQRISQLGESVLYAPSEYVVFRKSQYEIVRNEQADSLTEEMIENELLAYNVKTGEIEQLEIPQNENSDVRYFDGSNLYFEKTKDGENFLSVYNIAEQDFQKDVPIGSDSHPYPYILVNAGYIYMLNQEENHLNVISVDTNKSVYKGEIKVKDEAEMNIYKMSFE
;
A
#
# COMPACT_ATOMS: atom_id res chain seq x y z
N MET A 1 -33.65 49.35 -20.58
CA MET A 1 -33.83 48.28 -19.56
C MET A 1 -34.68 47.09 -20.00
N LYS A 2 -35.71 47.22 -20.86
CA LYS A 2 -36.53 46.08 -21.34
C LYS A 2 -35.79 45.03 -22.20
N LYS A 3 -34.61 45.34 -22.74
CA LYS A 3 -33.86 44.45 -23.65
C LYS A 3 -33.08 43.34 -22.94
N PHE A 4 -32.77 43.49 -21.65
CA PHE A 4 -31.97 42.54 -20.87
C PHE A 4 -32.77 41.77 -19.82
N TRP A 5 -34.08 42.01 -19.71
CA TRP A 5 -34.98 41.35 -18.75
C TRP A 5 -34.92 39.82 -18.85
N LYS A 6 -34.86 39.27 -20.07
CA LYS A 6 -34.79 37.81 -20.27
C LYS A 6 -33.46 37.23 -19.79
N SER A 7 -32.37 37.97 -19.99
CA SER A 7 -31.03 37.58 -19.51
C SER A 7 -30.92 37.68 -17.99
N ILE A 8 -31.51 38.71 -17.37
CA ILE A 8 -31.56 38.84 -15.92
C ILE A 8 -32.41 37.71 -15.30
N LEU A 9 -33.56 37.40 -15.91
CA LEU A 9 -34.41 36.29 -15.46
C LEU A 9 -33.68 34.95 -15.57
N LEU A 10 -32.98 34.71 -16.67
CA LEU A 10 -32.17 33.50 -16.86
C LEU A 10 -31.08 33.40 -15.79
N LEU A 11 -30.38 34.50 -15.52
CA LEU A 11 -29.33 34.55 -14.50
C LEU A 11 -29.90 34.26 -13.09
N VAL A 12 -31.06 34.82 -12.75
CA VAL A 12 -31.74 34.58 -11.48
C VAL A 12 -32.16 33.11 -11.35
N VAL A 13 -32.65 32.49 -12.43
CA VAL A 13 -33.01 31.06 -12.43
C VAL A 13 -31.77 30.17 -12.26
N ILE A 14 -30.66 30.50 -12.93
CA ILE A 14 -29.40 29.76 -12.79
C ILE A 14 -28.87 29.89 -11.36
N VAL A 15 -28.71 31.12 -10.85
CA VAL A 15 -28.19 31.37 -9.50
C VAL A 15 -29.13 30.79 -8.43
N GLY A 16 -30.44 30.91 -8.60
CA GLY A 16 -31.44 30.36 -7.69
C GLY A 16 -31.47 28.83 -7.70
N GLY A 17 -31.37 28.21 -8.87
CA GLY A 17 -31.28 26.75 -9.02
C GLY A 17 -30.02 26.19 -8.38
N ILE A 18 -28.86 26.80 -8.68
CA ILE A 18 -27.58 26.43 -8.08
C ILE A 18 -27.61 26.66 -6.56
N GLY A 19 -28.06 27.82 -6.09
CA GLY A 19 -28.13 28.13 -4.66
C GLY A 19 -29.07 27.20 -3.90
N THR A 20 -30.23 26.86 -4.46
CA THR A 20 -31.17 25.92 -3.83
C THR A 20 -30.60 24.51 -3.78
N TYR A 21 -29.89 24.07 -4.83
CA TYR A 21 -29.20 22.80 -4.85
C TYR A 21 -28.13 22.71 -3.75
N TYR A 22 -27.29 23.73 -3.61
CA TYR A 22 -26.27 23.75 -2.55
C TYR A 22 -26.86 23.81 -1.13
N VAL A 23 -27.97 24.55 -0.93
CA VAL A 23 -28.65 24.59 0.38
C VAL A 23 -29.29 23.24 0.70
N GLN A 24 -29.95 22.59 -0.26
CA GLN A 24 -30.53 21.26 -0.04
C GLN A 24 -29.46 20.20 0.20
N SER A 25 -28.35 20.25 -0.56
CA SER A 25 -27.19 19.39 -0.35
C SER A 25 -26.63 19.55 1.07
N ALA A 26 -26.37 20.79 1.50
CA ALA A 26 -25.82 21.06 2.83
C ALA A 26 -26.74 20.62 3.98
N ILE A 27 -28.06 20.65 3.79
CA ILE A 27 -29.03 20.15 4.79
C ILE A 27 -29.07 18.62 4.81
N ALA A 28 -28.90 17.95 3.66
CA ALA A 28 -28.86 16.49 3.57
C ALA A 28 -27.54 15.89 4.10
N THR A 29 -26.44 16.65 4.06
CA THR A 29 -25.15 16.23 4.63
C THR A 29 -25.13 16.30 6.16
N ASN A 30 -25.88 17.23 6.75
CA ASN A 30 -25.90 17.50 8.20
C ASN A 30 -26.63 16.43 9.04
N SER A 31 -26.99 15.29 8.45
CA SER A 31 -27.67 14.18 9.12
C SER A 31 -26.83 12.91 9.23
N LEU A 32 -25.60 12.91 8.71
CA LEU A 32 -24.71 11.76 8.89
C LEU A 32 -24.08 11.81 10.29
N PRO A 33 -24.00 10.68 11.01
CA PRO A 33 -23.40 10.63 12.34
C PRO A 33 -21.93 11.08 12.33
N ASP A 34 -21.39 11.64 13.42
CA ASP A 34 -19.93 11.81 13.51
C ASP A 34 -19.29 10.51 13.99
N VAL A 35 -18.15 10.13 13.39
CA VAL A 35 -17.27 9.09 13.91
C VAL A 35 -16.06 9.75 14.59
N THR A 36 -15.69 9.26 15.77
CA THR A 36 -14.60 9.83 16.57
C THR A 36 -13.79 8.75 17.27
N ILE A 37 -12.53 9.06 17.59
CA ILE A 37 -11.68 8.19 18.40
C ILE A 37 -11.62 8.77 19.81
N GLU A 38 -12.01 7.99 20.80
CA GLU A 38 -11.84 8.35 22.21
C GLU A 38 -10.63 7.62 22.79
N THR A 39 -9.67 8.39 23.28
CA THR A 39 -8.50 7.86 23.98
C THR A 39 -8.90 7.36 25.37
N VAL A 40 -8.60 6.09 25.63
CA VAL A 40 -8.77 5.48 26.95
C VAL A 40 -7.48 5.63 27.77
N GLU A 41 -6.33 5.38 27.15
CA GLU A 41 -5.01 5.45 27.78
C GLU A 41 -3.92 5.64 26.73
N GLY A 42 -2.83 6.35 27.08
CA GLY A 42 -1.61 6.39 26.29
C GLY A 42 -1.41 7.66 25.46
N ASP A 43 -0.54 7.57 24.46
CA ASP A 43 -0.09 8.70 23.63
C ASP A 43 -0.86 8.79 22.30
N GLU A 44 -1.65 9.84 22.13
CA GLU A 44 -2.47 10.08 20.93
C GLU A 44 -1.64 10.26 19.66
N SER A 45 -0.39 10.74 19.78
CA SER A 45 0.44 10.96 18.59
C SER A 45 0.78 9.67 17.83
N LEU A 46 0.63 8.50 18.48
CA LEU A 46 0.85 7.20 17.84
C LEU A 46 -0.24 6.86 16.82
N ILE A 47 -1.44 7.43 16.96
CA ILE A 47 -2.58 7.11 16.09
C ILE A 47 -2.92 8.21 15.10
N GLU A 48 -2.29 9.39 15.22
CA GLU A 48 -2.39 10.49 14.25
C GLU A 48 -2.18 10.06 12.79
N PRO A 49 -1.20 9.18 12.45
CA PRO A 49 -0.99 8.76 11.07
C PRO A 49 -1.94 7.64 10.62
N LEU A 50 -2.87 7.18 11.46
CA LEU A 50 -3.80 6.11 11.09
C LEU A 50 -5.05 6.67 10.41
N VAL A 51 -5.48 5.94 9.39
CA VAL A 51 -6.74 6.12 8.70
C VAL A 51 -7.59 4.88 8.88
N PHE A 52 -8.84 5.09 9.30
CA PHE A 52 -9.86 4.04 9.40
C PHE A 52 -10.88 4.24 8.31
N GLU A 53 -11.21 3.15 7.63
CA GLU A 53 -12.20 3.13 6.55
C GLU A 53 -13.32 2.16 6.92
N GLY A 54 -14.56 2.63 6.79
CA GLY A 54 -15.71 1.88 7.24
C GLY A 54 -17.01 2.30 6.58
N LEU A 55 -18.09 1.65 7.02
CA LEU A 55 -19.47 1.96 6.67
C LEU A 55 -20.20 2.39 7.93
N VAL A 56 -21.00 3.44 7.82
CA VAL A 56 -21.97 3.84 8.84
C VAL A 56 -23.38 3.63 8.28
N SER A 57 -24.25 3.02 9.06
CA SER A 57 -25.67 2.81 8.72
C SER A 57 -26.55 3.69 9.59
N HIS A 58 -27.32 4.58 8.96
CA HIS A 58 -28.29 5.47 9.61
C HIS A 58 -29.56 5.59 8.77
N ASP A 59 -30.73 5.34 9.38
CA ASP A 59 -32.06 5.48 8.75
C ASP A 59 -32.17 4.84 7.34
N GLU A 60 -31.79 3.56 7.23
CA GLU A 60 -31.79 2.74 6.01
C GLU A 60 -30.74 3.10 4.94
N ASN A 61 -29.88 4.09 5.19
CA ASN A 61 -28.78 4.43 4.29
C ASN A 61 -27.46 3.96 4.89
N GLU A 62 -26.63 3.37 4.03
CA GLU A 62 -25.26 3.01 4.36
C GLU A 62 -24.32 3.96 3.61
N GLU A 63 -23.46 4.65 4.36
CA GLU A 63 -22.52 5.61 3.81
C GLU A 63 -21.10 5.19 4.20
N GLN A 64 -20.19 5.26 3.24
CA GLN A 64 -18.79 5.01 3.50
C GLN A 64 -18.13 6.24 4.11
N PHE A 65 -17.29 6.00 5.12
CA PHE A 65 -16.52 7.03 5.78
C PHE A 65 -15.02 6.72 5.82
N LEU A 66 -14.27 7.79 5.96
CA LEU A 66 -12.89 7.78 6.43
C LEU A 66 -12.78 8.57 7.72
N LEU A 67 -11.99 8.06 8.65
CA LEU A 67 -11.63 8.75 9.87
C LEU A 67 -10.11 8.91 9.91
N SER A 68 -9.63 10.15 9.87
CA SER A 68 -8.22 10.53 10.02
C SER A 68 -8.13 11.80 10.86
N GLN A 69 -7.15 11.87 11.78
CA GLN A 69 -6.90 13.05 12.62
C GLN A 69 -8.13 13.61 13.36
N GLY A 70 -9.11 12.75 13.68
CA GLY A 70 -10.35 13.14 14.35
C GLY A 70 -11.41 13.79 13.45
N GLU A 71 -11.17 13.87 12.13
CA GLU A 71 -12.15 14.31 11.14
C GLU A 71 -12.76 13.09 10.43
N THR A 72 -14.08 13.11 10.27
CA THR A 72 -14.80 12.12 9.44
C THR A 72 -15.09 12.72 8.08
N LEU A 73 -14.75 11.99 7.02
CA LEU A 73 -15.07 12.36 5.64
C LEU A 73 -15.98 11.30 5.03
N TYR A 74 -17.15 11.71 4.54
CA TYR A 74 -18.09 10.83 3.85
C TYR A 74 -17.94 10.88 2.33
N ASN A 75 -18.29 9.79 1.65
CA ASN A 75 -18.44 9.81 0.19
C ASN A 75 -19.40 10.90 -0.28
N GLY A 76 -20.47 11.18 0.48
CA GLY A 76 -21.43 12.26 0.23
C GLY A 76 -20.83 13.67 0.28
N ASP A 77 -19.75 13.87 1.03
CA ASP A 77 -19.04 15.16 1.17
C ASP A 77 -18.17 15.48 -0.04
N LEU A 78 -17.79 14.45 -0.80
CA LEU A 78 -16.96 14.59 -1.99
C LEU A 78 -17.68 15.36 -3.10
N SER A 79 -16.91 16.20 -3.81
CA SER A 79 -17.36 16.84 -5.04
C SER A 79 -17.67 15.80 -6.12
N PHE A 80 -18.39 16.21 -7.16
CA PHE A 80 -18.75 15.31 -8.27
C PHE A 80 -17.53 14.65 -8.94
N VAL A 81 -16.40 15.35 -9.03
CA VAL A 81 -15.17 14.81 -9.61
C VAL A 81 -14.51 13.82 -8.66
N GLU A 82 -14.43 14.17 -7.37
CA GLU A 82 -13.86 13.30 -6.33
C GLU A 82 -14.66 12.00 -6.17
N ARG A 83 -15.99 12.02 -6.39
CA ARG A 83 -16.82 10.80 -6.37
C ARG A 83 -16.48 9.78 -7.47
N PHE A 84 -15.89 10.21 -8.59
CA PHE A 84 -15.40 9.27 -9.61
C PHE A 84 -14.14 8.52 -9.14
N GLU A 85 -13.37 9.14 -8.25
CA GLU A 85 -12.14 8.57 -7.69
C GLU A 85 -12.43 7.80 -6.39
N GLY A 86 -13.49 8.18 -5.67
CA GLY A 86 -13.91 7.61 -4.38
C GLY A 86 -13.01 8.08 -3.22
N VAL A 87 -13.42 7.77 -1.98
CA VAL A 87 -12.59 8.05 -0.80
C VAL A 87 -11.35 7.15 -0.68
N HIS A 88 -11.25 6.07 -1.46
CA HIS A 88 -10.29 4.98 -1.21
C HIS A 88 -8.79 5.31 -1.39
N ASN A 89 -8.43 6.48 -1.97
CA ASN A 89 -7.03 6.80 -2.28
C ASN A 89 -6.50 8.01 -1.51
N MET A 90 -6.42 7.86 -0.18
CA MET A 90 -6.00 8.92 0.74
C MET A 90 -4.58 9.41 0.48
N THR A 91 -3.63 8.50 0.23
CA THR A 91 -2.25 8.88 -0.11
C THR A 91 -2.23 9.74 -1.37
N LEU A 92 -2.94 9.36 -2.44
CA LEU A 92 -3.05 10.19 -3.64
C LEU A 92 -3.66 11.56 -3.35
N ASN A 93 -4.72 11.61 -2.54
CA ASN A 93 -5.37 12.87 -2.16
C ASN A 93 -4.44 13.76 -1.35
N ARG A 94 -3.75 13.22 -0.34
CA ARG A 94 -2.70 13.89 0.43
C ARG A 94 -1.62 14.45 -0.48
N LEU A 95 -1.11 13.64 -1.40
CA LEU A 95 -0.07 14.06 -2.35
C LEU A 95 -0.57 15.16 -3.28
N ARG A 96 -1.80 15.06 -3.83
CA ARG A 96 -2.38 16.10 -4.71
C ARG A 96 -2.67 17.40 -3.99
N GLN A 97 -3.09 17.34 -2.73
CA GLN A 97 -3.34 18.53 -1.92
C GLN A 97 -2.04 19.19 -1.45
N GLY A 98 -1.10 18.39 -0.93
CA GLY A 98 0.19 18.86 -0.41
C GLY A 98 1.17 19.30 -1.50
N TYR A 99 1.15 18.65 -2.67
CA TYR A 99 2.13 18.85 -3.74
C TYR A 99 1.48 19.01 -5.12
N ARG A 100 0.44 19.85 -5.19
CA ARG A 100 -0.43 19.99 -6.38
C ARG A 100 0.32 20.22 -7.70
N ASP A 101 1.32 21.09 -7.68
CA ASP A 101 2.05 21.45 -8.91
C ASP A 101 2.94 20.30 -9.39
N PHE A 102 3.47 19.50 -8.45
CA PHE A 102 4.28 18.32 -8.73
C PHE A 102 3.43 17.13 -9.19
N MET A 103 2.28 16.89 -8.56
CA MET A 103 1.36 15.81 -8.93
C MET A 103 0.62 16.04 -10.26
N ARG A 104 0.78 17.20 -10.90
CA ARG A 104 0.07 17.52 -12.14
C ARG A 104 0.67 16.75 -13.32
N GLY A 105 -0.08 15.77 -13.82
CA GLY A 105 0.34 14.94 -14.96
C GLY A 105 1.18 13.73 -14.57
N VAL A 106 1.25 13.43 -13.27
CA VAL A 106 1.92 12.25 -12.73
C VAL A 106 0.85 11.26 -12.29
N ASP A 107 0.99 10.01 -12.71
CA ASP A 107 0.07 8.93 -12.34
C ASP A 107 0.56 8.25 -11.06
N TYR A 108 -0.36 8.02 -10.13
CA TYR A 108 -0.09 7.35 -8.86
C TYR A 108 -0.62 5.92 -8.90
N LEU A 109 0.28 4.97 -8.74
CA LEU A 109 0.02 3.53 -8.76
C LEU A 109 0.64 2.85 -7.54
N TYR A 110 0.42 3.37 -6.32
CA TYR A 110 0.82 2.86 -4.99
C TYR A 110 2.30 2.43 -4.79
N ARG A 111 2.80 1.50 -5.60
CA ARG A 111 4.16 0.95 -5.64
C ARG A 111 5.15 1.81 -6.41
N ASN A 112 4.68 2.84 -7.10
CA ASN A 112 5.52 3.70 -7.93
C ASN A 112 6.01 4.97 -7.21
N VAL A 113 5.93 4.99 -5.87
CA VAL A 113 6.18 6.17 -5.05
C VAL A 113 7.16 5.85 -3.93
N TYR A 114 8.06 6.81 -3.69
CA TYR A 114 8.89 6.88 -2.49
C TYR A 114 8.73 8.25 -1.84
N GLU A 115 8.56 8.30 -0.53
CA GLU A 115 8.50 9.55 0.22
C GLU A 115 9.29 9.47 1.52
N ASP A 116 10.19 10.42 1.73
CA ASP A 116 10.86 10.66 3.00
C ASP A 116 10.61 12.10 3.50
N ASN A 117 11.32 12.50 4.55
CA ASN A 117 11.20 13.84 5.12
C ASN A 117 11.71 14.96 4.19
N GLN A 118 12.54 14.63 3.21
CA GLN A 118 13.21 15.59 2.33
C GLN A 118 12.66 15.57 0.90
N ARG A 119 12.10 14.45 0.45
CA ARG A 119 11.83 14.18 -0.96
C ARG A 119 10.57 13.34 -1.16
N LEU A 120 9.99 13.51 -2.33
CA LEU A 120 8.94 12.67 -2.89
C LEU A 120 9.36 12.29 -4.30
N ILE A 121 9.32 11.01 -4.63
CA ILE A 121 9.74 10.46 -5.92
C ILE A 121 8.58 9.64 -6.47
N LEU A 122 8.22 9.89 -7.73
CA LEU A 122 7.28 9.05 -8.48
C LEU A 122 7.96 8.56 -9.75
N VAL A 123 7.73 7.29 -10.07
CA VAL A 123 8.24 6.68 -11.29
C VAL A 123 7.06 6.29 -12.17
N ASN A 124 6.95 6.88 -13.36
CA ASN A 124 5.95 6.48 -14.34
C ASN A 124 6.58 5.53 -15.35
N VAL A 125 5.76 4.60 -15.86
CA VAL A 125 6.15 3.70 -16.93
C VAL A 125 5.44 4.14 -18.20
N ASN A 126 6.23 4.49 -19.22
CA ASN A 126 5.77 4.78 -20.57
C ASN A 126 6.12 3.58 -21.45
N GLU A 127 5.09 2.88 -21.94
CA GLU A 127 5.27 1.66 -22.73
C GLU A 127 4.77 1.84 -24.17
N SER A 128 5.55 1.34 -25.13
CA SER A 128 5.11 1.19 -26.51
C SER A 128 4.70 -0.26 -26.79
N TYR A 129 3.54 -0.44 -27.44
CA TYR A 129 3.00 -1.75 -27.75
C TYR A 129 3.02 -2.02 -29.25
N SER A 130 3.38 -3.25 -29.62
CA SER A 130 3.16 -3.78 -30.96
C SER A 130 2.30 -5.02 -30.97
N ALA A 131 2.07 -5.57 -32.16
CA ALA A 131 1.31 -6.81 -32.33
C ALA A 131 1.94 -8.02 -31.60
N TYR A 132 3.16 -7.89 -31.08
CA TYR A 132 3.94 -8.96 -30.47
C TYR A 132 4.28 -8.76 -28.99
N GLY A 133 3.83 -7.67 -28.36
CA GLY A 133 4.09 -7.36 -26.94
C GLY A 133 4.57 -5.92 -26.74
N VAL A 134 5.21 -5.67 -25.60
CA VAL A 134 5.89 -4.40 -25.29
C VAL A 134 7.19 -4.32 -26.11
N GLU A 135 7.40 -3.22 -26.83
CA GLU A 135 8.60 -2.99 -27.66
C GLU A 135 9.62 -2.13 -26.93
N ASP A 136 9.20 -0.98 -26.41
CA ASP A 136 10.06 -0.07 -25.66
C ASP A 136 9.42 0.24 -24.30
N ILE A 137 10.27 0.31 -23.27
CA ILE A 137 9.88 0.76 -21.94
C ILE A 137 10.78 1.94 -21.57
N GLU A 138 10.13 3.05 -21.25
CA GLU A 138 10.76 4.25 -20.75
C GLU A 138 10.23 4.54 -19.34
N LEU A 139 11.12 4.76 -18.39
CA LEU A 139 10.78 5.20 -17.04
C LEU A 139 10.97 6.71 -16.92
N GLU A 140 9.96 7.38 -16.41
CA GLU A 140 10.03 8.80 -16.05
C GLU A 140 10.09 8.95 -14.53
N VAL A 141 11.25 9.33 -14.00
CA VAL A 141 11.49 9.57 -12.57
C VAL A 141 11.27 11.04 -12.26
N ASN A 142 10.17 11.34 -11.59
CA ASN A 142 9.82 12.66 -11.09
C ASN A 142 10.23 12.76 -9.62
N MET A 143 11.10 13.73 -9.29
CA MET A 143 11.58 13.92 -7.92
C MET A 143 11.30 15.36 -7.46
N LEU A 144 10.64 15.49 -6.31
CA LEU A 144 10.37 16.75 -5.62
C LEU A 144 11.28 16.88 -4.39
N ASN A 145 11.96 18.01 -4.27
CA ASN A 145 12.58 18.43 -3.01
C ASN A 145 11.53 19.17 -2.15
N LYS A 146 11.14 18.58 -1.03
CA LYS A 146 10.08 19.10 -0.14
C LYS A 146 10.49 20.41 0.56
N GLY A 147 11.79 20.65 0.75
CA GLY A 147 12.30 21.87 1.38
C GLY A 147 12.35 23.07 0.44
N THR A 148 12.55 22.85 -0.86
CA THR A 148 12.64 23.94 -1.86
C THR A 148 11.45 23.99 -2.82
N GLU A 149 10.55 23.01 -2.77
CA GLU A 149 9.43 22.80 -3.70
C GLU A 149 9.87 22.74 -5.18
N LYS A 150 11.12 22.34 -5.42
CA LYS A 150 11.66 22.20 -6.79
C LYS A 150 11.54 20.76 -7.21
N SER A 151 11.01 20.57 -8.42
CA SER A 151 10.95 19.26 -9.05
C SER A 151 11.98 19.14 -10.17
N GLU A 152 12.47 17.92 -10.35
CA GLU A 152 13.34 17.50 -11.43
C GLU A 152 12.75 16.22 -12.03
N THR A 153 12.87 16.06 -13.34
CA THR A 153 12.37 14.90 -14.06
C THR A 153 13.52 14.29 -14.85
N TYR A 154 13.63 12.98 -14.77
CA TYR A 154 14.63 12.19 -15.44
C TYR A 154 13.95 11.08 -16.23
N THR A 155 14.59 10.66 -17.31
CA THR A 155 14.05 9.66 -18.22
C THR A 155 15.08 8.56 -18.41
N MET A 156 14.64 7.30 -18.36
CA MET A 156 15.50 6.13 -18.53
C MET A 156 14.87 5.18 -19.54
N GLU A 157 15.63 4.84 -20.57
CA GLU A 157 15.25 3.76 -21.48
C GLU A 157 15.74 2.44 -20.89
N ILE A 158 14.87 1.42 -20.86
CA ILE A 158 15.24 0.07 -20.44
C ILE A 158 15.69 -0.69 -21.68
N ASP A 159 16.94 -1.16 -21.67
CA ASP A 159 17.45 -2.00 -22.73
C ASP A 159 17.06 -3.46 -22.47
N SER A 160 16.24 -4.05 -23.33
CA SER A 160 15.89 -5.47 -23.22
C SER A 160 16.18 -6.18 -24.53
N GLU A 161 17.16 -7.09 -24.51
CA GLU A 161 17.43 -7.98 -25.64
C GLU A 161 16.30 -9.01 -25.86
N GLN A 162 15.48 -9.24 -24.82
CA GLN A 162 14.38 -10.20 -24.82
C GLN A 162 13.02 -9.52 -24.86
N ARG A 163 11.99 -10.26 -25.26
CA ARG A 163 10.61 -9.75 -25.24
C ARG A 163 10.08 -9.76 -23.81
N ILE A 164 9.55 -8.62 -23.39
CA ILE A 164 8.94 -8.44 -22.08
C ILE A 164 7.46 -8.81 -22.18
N ASN A 165 7.00 -9.76 -21.34
CA ASN A 165 5.59 -10.13 -21.26
C ASN A 165 4.78 -9.14 -20.43
N PHE A 166 5.37 -8.70 -19.33
CA PHE A 166 4.75 -7.85 -18.34
C PHE A 166 5.84 -7.08 -17.59
N TYR A 167 5.54 -5.81 -17.30
CA TYR A 167 6.42 -4.91 -16.58
C TYR A 167 5.61 -4.15 -15.55
N ASN A 168 5.95 -4.34 -14.29
CA ASN A 168 5.35 -3.61 -13.18
C ASN A 168 6.43 -3.12 -12.24
N ILE A 169 6.25 -1.91 -11.72
CA ILE A 169 7.07 -1.47 -10.58
C ILE A 169 6.62 -2.26 -9.35
N ALA A 170 7.56 -3.03 -8.79
CA ALA A 170 7.39 -3.70 -7.51
C ALA A 170 7.56 -2.70 -6.38
N ASP A 171 8.63 -1.89 -6.42
CA ASP A 171 8.96 -0.90 -5.40
C ASP A 171 9.89 0.22 -5.92
N VAL A 172 9.89 1.38 -5.23
CA VAL A 172 10.79 2.50 -5.48
C VAL A 172 11.48 2.88 -4.18
N GLN A 173 12.81 2.91 -4.19
CA GLN A 173 13.62 3.27 -3.04
C GLN A 173 14.64 4.36 -3.39
N TYR A 174 15.16 5.03 -2.37
CA TYR A 174 16.21 6.03 -2.52
C TYR A 174 17.32 5.82 -1.49
N SER A 175 18.56 5.72 -1.97
CA SER A 175 19.74 5.54 -1.11
C SER A 175 20.99 6.15 -1.73
N ASP A 176 21.77 6.87 -0.92
CA ASP A 176 23.11 7.38 -1.27
C ASP A 176 23.20 8.12 -2.63
N GLY A 177 22.21 8.95 -2.96
CA GLY A 177 22.21 9.69 -4.23
C GLY A 177 21.47 9.00 -5.37
N LYS A 178 20.97 7.77 -5.17
CA LYS A 178 20.44 6.92 -6.23
C LYS A 178 18.98 6.59 -6.02
N VAL A 179 18.22 6.57 -7.10
CA VAL A 179 16.87 6.00 -7.14
C VAL A 179 17.01 4.55 -7.57
N ILE A 180 16.42 3.65 -6.79
CA ILE A 180 16.39 2.22 -7.03
C ILE A 180 14.96 1.87 -7.39
N VAL A 181 14.75 1.32 -8.57
CA VAL A 181 13.45 0.85 -9.03
C VAL A 181 13.52 -0.66 -9.16
N LEU A 182 12.71 -1.37 -8.38
CA LEU A 182 12.58 -2.82 -8.45
C LEU A 182 11.36 -3.15 -9.29
N THR A 183 11.51 -3.99 -10.30
CA THR A 183 10.41 -4.32 -11.21
C THR A 183 10.18 -5.80 -11.32
N ASP A 184 8.90 -6.18 -11.31
CA ASP A 184 8.45 -7.51 -11.71
C ASP A 184 8.47 -7.58 -13.24
N LEU A 185 9.43 -8.32 -13.75
CA LEU A 185 9.68 -8.50 -15.18
C LEU A 185 9.65 -10.00 -15.47
N SER A 186 8.70 -10.40 -16.31
CA SER A 186 8.65 -11.77 -16.85
C SER A 186 9.25 -11.79 -18.26
N GLU A 187 10.39 -12.44 -18.39
CA GLU A 187 11.03 -12.67 -19.69
C GLU A 187 10.31 -13.78 -20.44
N ARG A 188 9.98 -13.53 -21.71
CA ARG A 188 9.34 -14.52 -22.56
C ARG A 188 10.35 -15.31 -23.37
N TYR A 189 10.30 -16.63 -23.22
CA TYR A 189 11.03 -17.58 -24.05
C TYR A 189 10.07 -18.30 -25.02
N GLN A 190 10.62 -19.01 -26.01
CA GLN A 190 9.78 -19.81 -26.93
C GLN A 190 9.01 -20.92 -26.19
N ASP A 191 9.62 -21.47 -25.15
CA ASP A 191 9.14 -22.67 -24.45
C ASP A 191 8.59 -22.37 -23.05
N GLY A 192 8.38 -21.10 -22.68
CA GLY A 192 7.86 -20.73 -21.36
C GLY A 192 8.11 -19.26 -20.99
N SER A 193 7.77 -18.92 -19.75
CA SER A 193 8.11 -17.63 -19.15
C SER A 193 9.05 -17.83 -17.98
N LYS A 194 9.75 -16.76 -17.61
CA LYS A 194 10.65 -16.76 -16.46
C LYS A 194 10.38 -15.50 -15.64
N PRO A 195 9.64 -15.60 -14.53
CA PRO A 195 9.44 -14.45 -13.66
C PRO A 195 10.76 -14.06 -13.00
N GLY A 196 10.99 -12.75 -12.86
CA GLY A 196 12.16 -12.20 -12.23
C GLY A 196 11.95 -10.82 -11.65
N ILE A 197 12.79 -10.46 -10.69
CA ILE A 197 12.90 -9.09 -10.19
C ILE A 197 14.13 -8.47 -10.81
N THR A 198 13.94 -7.36 -11.52
CA THR A 198 15.02 -6.56 -12.09
C THR A 198 15.23 -5.31 -11.24
N GLU A 199 16.47 -5.04 -10.89
CA GLU A 199 16.93 -3.81 -10.26
C GLU A 199 17.36 -2.82 -11.33
N LEU A 200 16.86 -1.60 -11.23
CA LEU A 200 17.29 -0.45 -12.02
C LEU A 200 17.82 0.62 -11.06
N ILE A 201 19.10 0.97 -11.16
CA ILE A 201 19.71 2.01 -10.33
C ILE A 201 20.01 3.23 -11.19
N PHE A 202 19.41 4.36 -10.81
CA PHE A 202 19.62 5.65 -11.43
C PHE A 202 20.43 6.56 -10.51
N ASP A 203 21.55 7.08 -11.00
CA ASP A 203 22.33 8.07 -10.25
C ASP A 203 21.83 9.48 -10.57
N ILE A 204 21.31 10.16 -9.55
CA ILE A 204 20.71 11.49 -9.70
C ILE A 204 21.76 12.56 -10.03
N GLN A 205 23.02 12.37 -9.64
CA GLN A 205 24.07 13.37 -9.91
C GLN A 205 24.54 13.32 -11.36
N SER A 206 24.69 12.12 -11.93
CA SER A 206 25.03 11.97 -13.35
C SER A 206 23.80 12.12 -14.25
N GLY A 207 22.62 11.76 -13.75
CA GLY A 207 21.41 11.64 -14.55
C GLY A 207 21.43 10.42 -15.47
N GLU A 208 22.16 9.37 -15.10
CA GLU A 208 22.36 8.16 -15.92
C GLU A 208 21.91 6.90 -15.17
N LEU A 209 21.41 5.92 -15.93
CA LEU A 209 21.20 4.55 -15.46
C LEU A 209 22.57 3.89 -15.25
N VAL A 210 22.88 3.51 -14.01
CA VAL A 210 24.18 2.94 -13.62
C VAL A 210 24.15 1.44 -13.35
N SER A 211 22.95 0.86 -13.17
CA SER A 211 22.75 -0.59 -13.05
C SER A 211 21.41 -1.00 -13.66
N GLN A 212 21.43 -2.14 -14.34
CA GLN A 212 20.25 -2.90 -14.75
C GLN A 212 20.59 -4.39 -14.61
N GLU A 213 20.04 -5.05 -13.58
CA GLU A 213 20.37 -6.44 -13.27
C GLU A 213 19.14 -7.22 -12.81
N THR A 214 18.94 -8.43 -13.34
CA THR A 214 17.95 -9.37 -12.81
C THR A 214 18.51 -10.02 -11.55
N ILE A 215 18.05 -9.55 -10.41
CA ILE A 215 18.57 -9.91 -9.09
C ILE A 215 17.87 -11.14 -8.48
N ILE A 216 16.62 -11.42 -8.87
CA ILE A 216 15.89 -12.65 -8.48
C ILE A 216 15.30 -13.29 -9.73
N SER A 217 15.51 -14.59 -9.91
CA SER A 217 14.77 -15.39 -10.89
C SER A 217 14.81 -16.88 -10.52
N PHE A 218 14.08 -17.71 -11.27
CA PHE A 218 14.22 -19.17 -11.20
C PHE A 218 15.39 -19.66 -12.06
N ASP A 219 15.91 -20.86 -11.87
CA ASP A 219 16.95 -21.38 -12.78
C ASP A 219 16.36 -22.01 -14.04
N GLN A 220 15.12 -22.49 -13.94
CA GLN A 220 14.41 -23.21 -14.98
C GLN A 220 13.19 -22.41 -15.45
N LEU A 221 12.82 -22.58 -16.71
CA LEU A 221 11.54 -22.09 -17.23
C LEU A 221 10.38 -22.82 -16.54
N GLU A 222 9.24 -22.13 -16.48
CA GLU A 222 7.97 -22.76 -16.11
C GLU A 222 7.68 -24.01 -16.96
N GLN A 223 7.18 -25.05 -16.31
CA GLN A 223 6.75 -26.30 -16.95
C GLN A 223 5.23 -26.44 -16.82
N ASP A 224 4.59 -27.24 -17.68
CA ASP A 224 3.12 -27.37 -17.72
C ASP A 224 2.45 -27.72 -16.37
N ASN A 225 3.17 -28.37 -15.43
CA ASN A 225 2.69 -28.74 -14.11
C ASN A 225 3.36 -27.99 -12.95
N ILE A 226 4.20 -27.00 -13.24
CA ILE A 226 4.95 -26.23 -12.25
C ILE A 226 4.66 -24.75 -12.44
N ASP A 227 4.06 -24.14 -11.42
CA ASP A 227 3.84 -22.70 -11.36
C ASP A 227 4.92 -22.04 -10.49
N GLN A 228 5.51 -20.96 -10.99
CA GLN A 228 6.61 -20.24 -10.37
C GLN A 228 6.17 -18.81 -10.08
N ARG A 229 6.27 -18.39 -8.81
CA ARG A 229 5.80 -17.08 -8.37
C ARG A 229 6.89 -16.34 -7.61
N ILE A 230 7.07 -15.06 -7.93
CA ILE A 230 7.80 -14.12 -7.10
C ILE A 230 6.82 -13.04 -6.68
N SER A 231 6.73 -12.76 -5.39
CA SER A 231 5.84 -11.74 -4.85
C SER A 231 6.55 -10.95 -3.76
N GLN A 232 6.42 -9.63 -3.77
CA GLN A 232 6.90 -8.81 -2.66
C GLN A 232 5.99 -8.97 -1.45
N LEU A 233 6.57 -9.09 -0.27
CA LEU A 233 5.83 -9.04 0.98
C LEU A 233 5.36 -7.60 1.24
N GLY A 234 4.08 -7.43 1.55
CA GLY A 234 3.50 -6.11 1.76
C GLY A 234 4.00 -5.44 3.03
N GLU A 235 4.39 -4.17 2.91
CA GLU A 235 4.69 -3.27 4.03
C GLU A 235 3.44 -2.50 4.45
N SER A 236 3.37 -2.11 5.73
CA SER A 236 2.26 -1.28 6.20
C SER A 236 2.25 0.13 5.60
N VAL A 237 3.41 0.64 5.16
CA VAL A 237 3.56 1.95 4.51
C VAL A 237 4.35 1.78 3.21
N LEU A 238 3.64 1.57 2.09
CA LEU A 238 4.24 1.14 0.81
C LEU A 238 5.21 2.13 0.16
N TYR A 239 5.19 3.41 0.55
CA TYR A 239 6.03 4.46 -0.04
C TYR A 239 7.16 4.90 0.90
N ALA A 240 7.22 4.36 2.12
CA ALA A 240 8.20 4.77 3.10
C ALA A 240 9.58 4.19 2.77
N PRO A 241 10.67 4.82 3.26
CA PRO A 241 12.00 4.27 3.12
C PRO A 241 12.12 2.99 3.94
N SER A 242 12.62 1.93 3.30
CA SER A 242 12.86 0.64 3.94
C SER A 242 14.32 0.25 3.88
N GLU A 243 14.80 -0.40 4.94
CA GLU A 243 16.17 -0.93 4.96
C GLU A 243 16.29 -2.15 4.05
N TYR A 244 15.22 -2.95 4.02
CA TYR A 244 15.09 -4.14 3.19
C TYR A 244 13.81 -4.10 2.37
N VAL A 245 13.85 -4.72 1.20
CA VAL A 245 12.65 -5.13 0.44
C VAL A 245 12.61 -6.65 0.44
N VAL A 246 11.50 -7.24 0.86
CA VAL A 246 11.40 -8.70 1.02
C VAL A 246 10.54 -9.32 -0.07
N PHE A 247 11.07 -10.34 -0.71
CA PHE A 247 10.40 -11.12 -1.73
C PHE A 247 10.18 -12.56 -1.28
N ARG A 248 9.02 -13.10 -1.62
CA ARG A 248 8.70 -14.51 -1.53
C ARG A 248 8.83 -15.13 -2.91
N LYS A 249 9.72 -16.11 -3.03
CA LYS A 249 9.90 -16.93 -4.21
C LYS A 249 9.32 -18.31 -3.92
N SER A 250 8.29 -18.71 -4.65
CA SER A 250 7.56 -19.95 -4.41
C SER A 250 7.37 -20.76 -5.67
N GLN A 251 7.40 -22.08 -5.53
CA GLN A 251 7.09 -23.02 -6.60
C GLN A 251 5.94 -23.94 -6.18
N TYR A 252 4.98 -24.15 -7.07
CA TYR A 252 3.82 -24.99 -6.85
C TYR A 252 3.75 -26.09 -7.90
N GLU A 253 3.42 -27.31 -7.47
CA GLU A 253 3.05 -28.39 -8.36
C GLU A 253 1.53 -28.38 -8.58
N ILE A 254 1.10 -28.39 -9.84
CA ILE A 254 -0.30 -28.46 -10.23
C ILE A 254 -0.71 -29.92 -10.25
N VAL A 255 -1.48 -30.32 -9.24
CA VAL A 255 -1.95 -31.69 -9.05
C VAL A 255 -3.42 -31.80 -9.49
N ARG A 256 -3.72 -32.80 -10.34
CA ARG A 256 -5.10 -33.09 -10.71
C ARG A 256 -5.78 -33.92 -9.63
N ASN A 257 -6.84 -33.38 -9.05
CA ASN A 257 -7.72 -34.12 -8.17
C ASN A 257 -8.73 -34.94 -8.99
N GLU A 258 -8.47 -36.24 -9.16
CA GLU A 258 -9.33 -37.15 -9.94
C GLU A 258 -10.76 -37.30 -9.38
N GLN A 259 -10.96 -37.04 -8.08
CA GLN A 259 -12.25 -37.23 -7.41
C GLN A 259 -13.17 -36.03 -7.54
N ALA A 260 -12.59 -34.82 -7.60
CA ALA A 260 -13.32 -33.56 -7.72
C ALA A 260 -13.26 -32.94 -9.14
N ASP A 261 -12.56 -33.58 -10.08
CA ASP A 261 -12.25 -33.05 -11.42
C ASP A 261 -11.77 -31.58 -11.37
N SER A 262 -10.90 -31.29 -10.41
CA SER A 262 -10.33 -29.97 -10.16
C SER A 262 -8.81 -30.03 -10.15
N LEU A 263 -8.18 -28.88 -10.38
CA LEU A 263 -6.75 -28.69 -10.20
C LEU A 263 -6.52 -28.09 -8.82
N THR A 264 -5.52 -28.59 -8.11
CA THR A 264 -5.04 -28.06 -6.84
C THR A 264 -3.56 -27.76 -6.95
N GLU A 265 -3.11 -26.73 -6.24
CA GLU A 265 -1.69 -26.36 -6.19
C GLU A 265 -1.11 -26.85 -4.87
N GLU A 266 0.01 -27.58 -4.93
CA GLU A 266 0.78 -27.97 -3.76
C GLU A 266 2.11 -27.21 -3.77
N MET A 267 2.36 -26.42 -2.73
CA MET A 267 3.61 -25.68 -2.59
C MET A 267 4.76 -26.64 -2.35
N ILE A 268 5.75 -26.66 -3.24
CA ILE A 268 6.93 -27.53 -3.17
C ILE A 268 8.20 -26.77 -2.79
N GLU A 269 8.23 -25.46 -3.02
CA GLU A 269 9.32 -24.58 -2.63
C GLU A 269 8.79 -23.23 -2.15
N ASN A 270 9.40 -22.68 -1.11
CA ASN A 270 9.09 -21.37 -0.57
C ASN A 270 10.34 -20.79 0.09
N GLU A 271 10.82 -19.68 -0.45
CA GLU A 271 12.00 -18.97 0.02
C GLU A 271 11.62 -17.51 0.26
N LEU A 272 12.14 -16.94 1.36
CA LEU A 272 12.12 -15.49 1.56
C LEU A 272 13.51 -14.94 1.28
N LEU A 273 13.54 -13.90 0.47
CA LEU A 273 14.73 -13.23 0.01
C LEU A 273 14.64 -11.77 0.47
N ALA A 274 15.66 -11.26 1.14
CA ALA A 274 15.74 -9.86 1.54
C ALA A 274 16.77 -9.15 0.67
N TYR A 275 16.33 -8.09 -0.01
CA TYR A 275 17.17 -7.16 -0.75
C TYR A 275 17.52 -5.98 0.15
N ASN A 276 18.81 -5.76 0.45
CA ASN A 276 19.25 -4.63 1.24
C ASN A 276 19.36 -3.38 0.35
N VAL A 277 18.53 -2.37 0.62
CA VAL A 277 18.40 -1.15 -0.21
C VAL A 277 19.71 -0.34 -0.26
N LYS A 278 20.54 -0.45 0.77
CA LYS A 278 21.80 0.30 0.84
C LYS A 278 22.94 -0.40 0.09
N THR A 279 23.06 -1.71 0.21
CA THR A 279 24.18 -2.46 -0.37
C THR A 279 23.86 -3.03 -1.75
N GLY A 280 22.58 -3.20 -2.09
CA GLY A 280 22.13 -3.91 -3.29
C GLY A 280 22.26 -5.44 -3.19
N GLU A 281 22.63 -5.97 -2.03
CA GLU A 281 22.83 -7.41 -1.84
C GLU A 281 21.49 -8.11 -1.54
N ILE A 282 21.32 -9.31 -2.09
CA ILE A 282 20.22 -10.22 -1.73
C ILE A 282 20.73 -11.34 -0.87
N GLU A 283 20.03 -11.61 0.21
CA GLU A 283 20.22 -12.78 1.06
C GLU A 283 18.95 -13.61 1.18
N GLN A 284 19.11 -14.94 1.20
CA GLN A 284 18.03 -15.84 1.58
C GLN A 284 17.92 -15.88 3.09
N LEU A 285 16.72 -15.68 3.62
CA LEU A 285 16.48 -15.65 5.05
C LEU A 285 16.45 -17.07 5.62
N GLU A 286 17.21 -17.29 6.69
CA GLU A 286 17.29 -18.58 7.40
C GLU A 286 16.07 -18.78 8.33
N ILE A 287 14.88 -18.93 7.74
CA ILE A 287 13.63 -19.16 8.47
C ILE A 287 13.25 -20.64 8.38
N PRO A 288 12.87 -21.30 9.50
CA PRO A 288 12.38 -22.67 9.46
C PRO A 288 11.23 -22.83 8.46
N GLN A 289 11.31 -23.82 7.55
CA GLN A 289 10.35 -23.98 6.45
C GLN A 289 8.88 -24.05 6.90
N ASN A 290 8.62 -24.61 8.09
CA ASN A 290 7.30 -24.70 8.68
C ASN A 290 6.73 -23.36 9.15
N GLU A 291 7.54 -22.32 9.27
CA GLU A 291 7.11 -20.95 9.63
C GLU A 291 7.11 -20.03 8.41
N ASN A 292 7.78 -20.40 7.32
CA ASN A 292 7.97 -19.55 6.15
C ASN A 292 6.66 -19.23 5.40
N SER A 293 5.66 -20.11 5.49
CA SER A 293 4.32 -19.84 4.95
C SER A 293 3.58 -18.74 5.72
N ASP A 294 3.95 -18.52 6.98
CA ASP A 294 3.12 -17.83 7.98
C ASP A 294 3.57 -16.39 8.25
N VAL A 295 4.57 -15.88 7.51
CA VAL A 295 4.93 -14.46 7.55
C VAL A 295 3.76 -13.63 7.01
N ARG A 296 3.20 -12.79 7.87
CA ARG A 296 2.03 -11.95 7.57
C ARG A 296 2.36 -10.48 7.43
N TYR A 297 3.32 -9.98 8.21
CA TYR A 297 3.59 -8.54 8.31
C TYR A 297 5.08 -8.23 8.25
N PHE A 298 5.40 -7.04 7.74
CA PHE A 298 6.75 -6.52 7.56
C PHE A 298 6.76 -5.00 7.77
N ASP A 299 7.79 -4.49 8.46
CA ASP A 299 7.93 -3.07 8.80
C ASP A 299 9.17 -2.39 8.18
N GLY A 300 9.78 -3.02 7.16
CA GLY A 300 11.02 -2.54 6.53
C GLY A 300 12.31 -3.13 7.13
N SER A 301 12.26 -3.71 8.33
CA SER A 301 13.44 -4.29 9.02
C SER A 301 13.18 -5.63 9.73
N ASN A 302 11.94 -5.87 10.17
CA ASN A 302 11.54 -7.06 10.90
C ASN A 302 10.34 -7.74 10.25
N LEU A 303 10.37 -9.07 10.24
CA LEU A 303 9.25 -9.91 9.84
C LEU A 303 8.47 -10.35 11.09
N TYR A 304 7.15 -10.42 10.95
CA TYR A 304 6.25 -10.78 12.04
C TYR A 304 5.45 -12.03 11.69
N PHE A 305 5.52 -13.01 12.59
CA PHE A 305 4.90 -14.33 12.46
C PHE A 305 3.83 -14.49 13.52
N GLU A 306 2.62 -14.85 13.11
CA GLU A 306 1.56 -15.22 14.04
C GLU A 306 1.85 -16.61 14.63
N LYS A 307 1.93 -16.69 15.96
CA LYS A 307 2.08 -17.95 16.68
C LYS A 307 1.05 -18.08 17.77
N THR A 308 0.58 -19.30 17.99
CA THR A 308 -0.27 -19.64 19.14
C THR A 308 0.51 -20.53 20.09
N LYS A 309 0.60 -20.13 21.36
CA LYS A 309 1.24 -20.90 22.41
C LYS A 309 0.37 -20.92 23.66
N ASP A 310 0.08 -22.11 24.17
CA ASP A 310 -0.75 -22.32 25.37
C ASP A 310 -2.13 -21.63 25.34
N GLY A 311 -2.68 -21.41 24.13
CA GLY A 311 -3.98 -20.74 23.93
C GLY A 311 -3.92 -19.20 23.85
N GLU A 312 -2.72 -18.64 23.87
CA GLU A 312 -2.46 -17.21 23.66
C GLU A 312 -1.81 -16.99 22.29
N ASN A 313 -2.19 -15.91 21.61
CA ASN A 313 -1.62 -15.51 20.33
C ASN A 313 -0.52 -14.47 20.52
N PHE A 314 0.53 -14.61 19.72
CA PHE A 314 1.73 -13.78 19.73
C PHE A 314 2.12 -13.41 18.30
N LEU A 315 2.79 -12.27 18.16
CA LEU A 315 3.64 -11.99 17.02
C LEU A 315 5.10 -12.23 17.40
N SER A 316 5.70 -13.25 16.81
CA SER A 316 7.15 -13.47 16.91
C SER A 316 7.86 -12.55 15.92
N VAL A 317 8.85 -11.81 16.42
CA VAL A 317 9.59 -10.82 15.66
C VAL A 317 10.92 -11.41 15.21
N TYR A 318 11.12 -11.53 13.91
CA TYR A 318 12.37 -11.94 13.29
C TYR A 318 13.08 -10.71 12.74
N ASN A 319 14.30 -10.45 13.21
CA ASN A 319 15.10 -9.34 12.70
C ASN A 319 15.92 -9.83 11.50
N ILE A 320 15.80 -9.13 10.37
CA ILE A 320 16.46 -9.54 9.11
C ILE A 320 17.99 -9.44 9.24
N ALA A 321 18.50 -8.32 9.77
CA ALA A 321 19.94 -8.08 9.87
C ALA A 321 20.66 -9.07 10.81
N GLU A 322 20.00 -9.49 11.89
CA GLU A 322 20.52 -10.46 12.86
C GLU A 322 20.23 -11.92 12.47
N GLN A 323 19.34 -12.14 11.50
CA GLN A 323 18.82 -13.44 11.07
C GLN A 323 18.29 -14.33 12.22
N ASP A 324 17.69 -13.72 13.26
CA ASP A 324 17.21 -14.45 14.44
C ASP A 324 15.88 -13.89 14.99
N PHE A 325 15.13 -14.77 15.65
CA PHE A 325 13.94 -14.42 16.40
C PHE A 325 14.31 -13.71 17.70
N GLN A 326 13.88 -12.45 17.80
CA GLN A 326 14.27 -11.58 18.91
C GLN A 326 13.36 -11.76 20.12
N LYS A 327 12.05 -11.82 19.89
CA LYS A 327 11.04 -11.82 20.94
C LYS A 327 9.67 -12.22 20.41
N ASP A 328 8.80 -12.62 21.35
CA ASP A 328 7.37 -12.79 21.14
C ASP A 328 6.63 -11.61 21.77
N VAL A 329 5.74 -10.98 21.00
CA VAL A 329 4.87 -9.91 21.48
C VAL A 329 3.46 -10.46 21.65
N PRO A 330 2.89 -10.47 22.87
CA PRO A 330 1.55 -10.98 23.09
C PRO A 330 0.51 -10.07 22.43
N ILE A 331 -0.38 -10.67 21.63
CA ILE A 331 -1.50 -9.97 20.98
C ILE A 331 -2.88 -10.37 21.55
N GLY A 332 -2.91 -11.29 22.53
CA GLY A 332 -4.10 -11.65 23.30
C GLY A 332 -4.57 -13.09 23.08
N SER A 333 -5.57 -13.53 23.85
CA SER A 333 -6.15 -14.89 23.78
C SER A 333 -7.46 -14.88 23.01
N ASP A 334 -7.63 -15.79 22.05
CA ASP A 334 -8.77 -15.84 21.12
C ASP A 334 -10.16 -15.82 21.77
N SER A 335 -10.99 -14.93 21.24
CA SER A 335 -12.34 -15.29 20.76
C SER A 335 -12.70 -14.54 19.48
N HIS A 336 -12.01 -13.42 19.19
CA HIS A 336 -12.17 -12.66 17.96
C HIS A 336 -10.78 -12.35 17.41
N PRO A 337 -10.40 -12.84 16.22
CA PRO A 337 -9.14 -12.44 15.59
C PRO A 337 -9.17 -10.92 15.46
N TYR A 338 -8.13 -10.21 15.91
CA TYR A 338 -7.92 -8.82 15.48
C TYR A 338 -7.76 -8.89 13.96
N PRO A 339 -8.78 -8.52 13.15
CA PRO A 339 -8.74 -8.79 11.72
C PRO A 339 -7.80 -7.81 11.01
N TYR A 340 -7.35 -6.76 11.70
CA TYR A 340 -6.42 -5.76 11.19
C TYR A 340 -5.28 -5.56 12.17
N ILE A 341 -4.12 -6.08 11.77
CA ILE A 341 -2.84 -5.80 12.39
C ILE A 341 -2.02 -5.02 11.37
N LEU A 342 -1.42 -3.92 11.81
CA LEU A 342 -0.37 -3.22 11.09
C LEU A 342 0.88 -3.18 11.95
N VAL A 343 2.04 -3.14 11.30
CA VAL A 343 3.34 -3.03 11.95
C VAL A 343 4.11 -1.87 11.34
N ASN A 344 4.62 -0.97 12.18
CA ASN A 344 5.40 0.17 11.72
C ASN A 344 6.27 0.72 12.85
N ALA A 345 7.53 1.03 12.54
CA ALA A 345 8.46 1.72 13.42
C ALA A 345 8.55 1.13 14.85
N GLY A 346 8.53 -0.20 14.98
CA GLY A 346 8.61 -0.89 16.28
C GLY A 346 7.31 -0.88 17.09
N TYR A 347 6.17 -0.59 16.44
CA TYR A 347 4.85 -0.66 17.04
C TYR A 347 3.94 -1.62 16.26
N ILE A 348 3.08 -2.32 16.99
CA ILE A 348 2.02 -3.19 16.47
C ILE A 348 0.69 -2.49 16.76
N TYR A 349 -0.08 -2.23 15.72
CA TYR A 349 -1.39 -1.59 15.77
C TYR A 349 -2.46 -2.63 15.53
N MET A 350 -3.42 -2.73 16.45
CA MET A 350 -4.44 -3.77 16.39
C MET A 350 -5.82 -3.14 16.57
N LEU A 351 -6.71 -3.41 15.61
CA LEU A 351 -8.11 -2.99 15.68
C LEU A 351 -9.01 -4.22 15.90
N ASN A 352 -9.75 -4.24 17.00
CA ASN A 352 -10.83 -5.19 17.21
C ASN A 352 -12.10 -4.61 16.57
N GLN A 353 -12.56 -5.20 15.47
CA GLN A 353 -13.75 -4.76 14.76
C GLN A 353 -15.03 -4.85 15.57
N GLU A 354 -15.19 -5.88 16.38
CA GLU A 354 -16.45 -6.13 17.09
C GLU A 354 -16.66 -5.13 18.22
N GLU A 355 -15.57 -4.76 18.90
CA GLU A 355 -15.60 -3.79 19.99
C GLU A 355 -15.20 -2.38 19.55
N ASN A 356 -14.78 -2.20 18.29
CA ASN A 356 -14.16 -0.97 17.77
C ASN A 356 -13.01 -0.45 18.67
N HIS A 357 -12.27 -1.36 19.28
CA HIS A 357 -11.15 -1.04 20.17
C HIS A 357 -9.82 -1.06 19.43
N LEU A 358 -9.06 0.03 19.58
CA LEU A 358 -7.70 0.17 19.08
C LEU A 358 -6.71 -0.07 20.22
N ASN A 359 -5.67 -0.86 19.95
CA ASN A 359 -4.56 -1.06 20.86
C ASN A 359 -3.24 -0.94 20.10
N VAL A 360 -2.29 -0.19 20.64
CA VAL A 360 -0.93 -0.08 20.10
C VAL A 360 0.04 -0.66 21.11
N ILE A 361 0.84 -1.63 20.68
CA ILE A 361 1.85 -2.30 21.51
C ILE A 361 3.23 -1.91 21.02
N SER A 362 4.08 -1.46 21.94
CA SER A 362 5.50 -1.26 21.67
C SER A 362 6.21 -2.62 21.63
N VAL A 363 6.87 -2.93 20.51
CA VAL A 363 7.68 -4.14 20.33
C VAL A 363 8.85 -4.18 21.31
N ASP A 364 9.41 -3.03 21.66
CA ASP A 364 10.54 -2.95 22.59
C ASP A 364 10.17 -3.34 24.01
N THR A 365 9.00 -2.88 24.47
CA THR A 365 8.60 -3.04 25.87
C THR A 365 7.57 -4.14 26.09
N ASN A 366 6.98 -4.69 25.02
CA ASN A 366 5.83 -5.60 25.04
C ASN A 366 4.64 -5.06 25.84
N LYS A 367 4.50 -3.73 25.90
CA LYS A 367 3.42 -3.06 26.62
C LYS A 367 2.52 -2.30 25.66
N SER A 368 1.24 -2.31 25.98
CA SER A 368 0.29 -1.36 25.41
C SER A 368 0.73 0.05 25.77
N VAL A 369 0.92 0.88 24.74
CA VAL A 369 1.32 2.29 24.83
C VAL A 369 0.21 3.24 24.40
N TYR A 370 -0.84 2.69 23.78
CA TYR A 370 -2.08 3.40 23.48
C TYR A 370 -3.26 2.43 23.49
N LYS A 371 -4.41 2.89 23.99
CA LYS A 371 -5.72 2.26 23.88
C LYS A 371 -6.77 3.31 23.56
N GLY A 372 -7.64 3.01 22.60
CA GLY A 372 -8.75 3.87 22.24
C GLY A 372 -9.96 3.07 21.79
N GLU A 373 -11.07 3.77 21.66
CA GLU A 373 -12.36 3.24 21.18
C GLU A 373 -12.88 4.15 20.06
N ILE A 374 -13.30 3.56 18.95
CA ILE A 374 -13.88 4.29 17.83
C ILE A 374 -15.41 4.29 18.00
N LYS A 375 -15.99 5.48 18.13
CA LYS A 375 -17.41 5.69 18.43
C LYS A 375 -18.11 6.44 17.32
N VAL A 376 -19.36 6.05 17.10
CA VAL A 376 -20.29 6.75 16.23
C VAL A 376 -21.41 7.39 17.06
N LYS A 377 -21.82 8.61 16.71
CA LYS A 377 -22.93 9.31 17.37
C LYS A 377 -24.30 8.76 16.93
N ASP A 378 -25.34 9.19 17.64
CA ASP A 378 -26.76 9.02 17.25
C ASP A 378 -27.24 7.56 17.06
N GLU A 379 -26.65 6.62 17.80
CA GLU A 379 -27.01 5.19 17.80
C GLU A 379 -26.92 4.51 16.42
N ALA A 380 -26.16 5.08 15.49
CA ALA A 380 -25.90 4.46 14.20
C ALA A 380 -25.05 3.18 14.35
N GLU A 381 -25.19 2.26 13.40
CA GLU A 381 -24.34 1.08 13.32
C GLU A 381 -23.09 1.43 12.49
N MET A 382 -21.92 0.99 12.95
CA MET A 382 -20.64 1.23 12.29
C MET A 382 -19.89 -0.07 12.10
N ASN A 383 -19.29 -0.25 10.92
CA ASN A 383 -18.40 -1.35 10.61
C ASN A 383 -17.12 -0.82 9.94
N ILE A 384 -15.98 -0.92 10.63
CA ILE A 384 -14.68 -0.53 10.09
C ILE A 384 -14.07 -1.74 9.40
N TYR A 385 -13.81 -1.69 8.10
CA TYR A 385 -13.28 -2.84 7.35
C TYR A 385 -11.84 -2.65 6.87
N LYS A 386 -11.18 -1.54 7.23
CA LYS A 386 -9.76 -1.34 6.95
C LYS A 386 -9.15 -0.31 7.90
N MET A 387 -7.90 -0.58 8.28
CA MET A 387 -6.99 0.32 8.97
C MET A 387 -5.72 0.41 8.12
N SER A 388 -5.18 1.61 7.92
CA SER A 388 -3.94 1.86 7.18
C SER A 388 -3.21 3.09 7.69
N PHE A 389 -1.94 3.29 7.31
CA PHE A 389 -1.25 4.56 7.51
C PHE A 389 -1.52 5.55 6.38
N GLU A 390 -1.49 6.85 6.70
CA GLU A 390 -1.58 7.97 5.74
C GLU A 390 -0.22 8.40 5.21
#